data_AF-A0A0Q0E7B9-F1
#
_entry.id   AF-A0A0Q0E7B9-F1
#
_cell.length_a   1.000
_cell.length_b   1.000
_cell.length_c   1.000
_cell.angle_alpha   90.00
_cell.angle_beta   90.00
_cell.angle_gamma   90.00
#
_symmetry.space_group_name_H-M   'P 1'
#
loop_
_entity.id
_entity.type
_entity.pdbx_description
1 polymer ?
#
loop_
_entity_poly.entity_id
_entity_poly.type
_entity_poly.pdbx_seq_one_letter_code
_entity_poly.pdbx_strand_id
1 'polypeptide(L)' 'MSEQEKKRQEALVRQRYYRERQRAEGFKQSTLWIHGEAETQGRLAAREGKPLLPMQSHDPVSWAVGWVAEKLRTRQ' A
#
# COMPACT_ATOMS: atom_id res chain seq x y z
N MET A 1 22.57 22.22 -17.50
CA MET A 1 21.98 21.22 -16.59
C MET A 1 23.03 20.77 -15.59
N SER A 2 22.84 21.07 -14.32
CA SER A 2 23.69 20.59 -13.23
C SER A 2 23.59 19.06 -13.11
N GLU A 3 24.58 18.45 -12.47
CA GLU A 3 24.57 17.01 -12.22
C GLU A 3 23.36 16.57 -11.38
N GLN A 4 22.93 17.42 -10.43
CA GLN A 4 21.72 17.19 -9.63
C GLN A 4 20.45 17.20 -10.49
N GLU A 5 20.34 18.10 -11.46
CA GLU A 5 19.20 18.16 -12.36
C GLU A 5 19.14 16.92 -13.27
N LYS A 6 20.29 16.43 -13.73
CA LYS A 6 20.38 15.17 -14.51
C LYS A 6 19.89 13.98 -13.68
N LYS A 7 20.38 13.82 -12.44
CA LYS A 7 19.95 12.75 -11.51
C LYS A 7 18.45 12.81 -11.21
N ARG A 8 17.90 14.02 -11.03
CA ARG A 8 16.45 14.21 -10.83
C ARG A 8 15.65 13.78 -12.06
N GLN A 9 16.09 14.15 -13.26
CA GLN A 9 15.43 13.74 -14.50
C GLN A 9 15.45 12.22 -14.69
N GLU A 10 16.59 11.57 -14.45
CA GLU A 10 16.68 10.11 -14.49
C GLU A 10 15.72 9.43 -13.49
N ALA A 11 15.60 9.98 -12.28
CA ALA A 11 14.66 9.45 -11.28
C ALA A 11 13.19 9.59 -11.73
N LEU A 12 12.83 10.72 -12.35
CA LEU A 12 11.48 10.94 -12.90
C LEU A 12 11.17 9.97 -14.04
N VAL A 13 12.15 9.73 -14.93
CA VAL A 13 12.03 8.77 -16.03
C VAL A 13 11.82 7.35 -15.49
N ARG A 14 12.61 6.92 -14.49
CA ARG A 14 12.42 5.61 -13.84
C ARG A 14 11.04 5.48 -13.20
N GLN A 15 10.58 6.51 -12.48
CA GLN A 15 9.27 6.51 -11.86
C GLN A 15 8.14 6.40 -12.91
N ARG A 16 8.29 7.08 -14.05
CA ARG A 16 7.33 6.98 -15.17
C ARG A 16 7.24 5.56 -15.72
N TYR A 17 8.36 4.95 -16.08
CA TYR A 17 8.36 3.57 -16.61
C TYR A 17 7.79 2.56 -15.62
N TYR A 18 8.07 2.73 -14.32
CA TYR A 18 7.44 1.90 -13.29
C TYR A 18 5.91 2.03 -13.31
N ARG A 19 5.38 3.26 -13.31
CA ARG A 19 3.93 3.49 -13.36
C ARG A 19 3.29 2.95 -14.64
N GLU A 20 3.96 3.05 -15.78
CA GLU A 20 3.47 2.50 -17.05
C GLU A 20 3.35 0.98 -17.00
N ARG A 21 4.37 0.27 -16.47
CA ARG A 21 4.30 -1.18 -16.26
C ARG A 21 3.16 -1.58 -15.32
N GLN A 22 3.02 -0.89 -14.19
CA GLN A 22 1.93 -1.16 -13.23
C GLN A 22 0.55 -0.95 -13.87
N ARG A 23 0.37 0.09 -14.70
CA ARG A 23 -0.89 0.29 -15.44
C ARG A 23 -1.14 -0.80 -16.48
N ALA A 24 -0.11 -1.26 -17.17
CA ALA A 24 -0.23 -2.37 -18.13
C ALA A 24 -0.64 -3.68 -17.44
N GLU A 25 -0.25 -3.87 -16.18
CA GLU A 25 -0.70 -4.97 -15.31
C GLU A 25 -2.10 -4.74 -14.71
N GLY A 26 -2.78 -3.63 -15.04
CA GLY A 26 -4.14 -3.32 -14.57
C GLY A 26 -4.20 -2.55 -13.24
N PHE A 27 -3.06 -2.15 -12.67
CA PHE A 27 -3.04 -1.37 -11.43
C PHE A 27 -3.36 0.12 -11.67
N LYS A 28 -4.12 0.70 -10.75
CA LYS A 28 -4.34 2.14 -10.63
C LYS A 28 -3.66 2.66 -9.35
N GLN A 29 -2.79 3.66 -9.50
CA GLN A 29 -2.25 4.37 -8.34
C GLN A 29 -3.30 5.32 -7.78
N SER A 30 -3.68 5.12 -6.52
CA SER A 30 -4.54 6.01 -5.75
C SER A 30 -3.80 6.42 -4.47
N THR A 31 -3.87 7.69 -4.10
CA THR A 31 -3.36 8.17 -2.80
C THR A 31 -4.51 8.16 -1.81
N LEU A 32 -4.33 7.49 -0.67
CA LEU A 32 -5.33 7.35 0.38
C LEU A 32 -4.72 7.79 1.71
N TRP A 33 -5.53 8.43 2.56
CA TRP A 33 -5.23 8.59 3.98
C TRP A 33 -5.79 7.39 4.73
N ILE A 34 -5.04 6.87 5.71
CA ILE A 34 -5.47 5.73 6.54
C ILE A 34 -5.52 6.12 8.02
N HIS A 35 -6.48 5.56 8.74
CA HIS A 35 -6.61 5.68 10.19
C HIS A 35 -5.71 4.65 10.90
N GLY A 36 -4.65 5.12 11.55
CA GLY A 36 -3.61 4.24 12.13
C GLY A 36 -4.12 3.25 13.18
N GLU A 37 -5.14 3.61 13.95
CA GLU A 37 -5.73 2.68 14.93
C GLU A 37 -6.47 1.53 14.23
N ALA A 38 -7.24 1.83 13.18
CA ALA A 38 -8.02 0.81 12.46
C ALA A 38 -7.07 -0.14 11.73
N GLU A 39 -6.01 0.39 11.13
CA GLU A 39 -4.92 -0.40 10.54
C GLU A 39 -4.25 -1.32 11.58
N THR A 40 -4.01 -0.83 12.80
CA THR A 40 -3.45 -1.63 13.89
C THR A 40 -4.39 -2.75 14.32
N GLN A 41 -5.69 -2.47 14.45
CA GLN A 41 -6.72 -3.46 14.76
C GLN A 41 -6.77 -4.57 13.68
N GLY A 42 -6.67 -4.19 12.40
CA GLY A 42 -6.60 -5.13 11.29
C GLY A 42 -5.38 -6.05 11.36
N ARG A 43 -4.20 -5.48 11.65
CA ARG A 43 -2.98 -6.29 11.88
C ARG A 43 -3.14 -7.28 13.03
N LEU A 44 -3.67 -6.85 14.17
CA LEU A 44 -3.88 -7.72 15.33
C LEU A 44 -4.85 -8.86 15.00
N ALA A 45 -5.96 -8.57 14.33
CA ALA A 45 -6.91 -9.59 13.90
C ALA A 45 -6.27 -10.64 12.96
N ALA A 46 -5.43 -10.21 12.01
CA ALA A 46 -4.67 -11.13 11.16
C ALA A 46 -3.69 -12.01 11.95
N ARG A 47 -2.99 -11.46 12.95
CA ARG A 47 -2.09 -12.22 13.85
C ARG A 47 -2.83 -13.27 14.66
N GLU A 48 -4.03 -12.94 15.12
CA GLU A 48 -4.92 -13.84 15.87
C GLU A 48 -5.60 -14.89 14.98
N GLY A 49 -5.37 -14.86 13.66
CA GLY A 49 -5.97 -15.81 12.72
C GLY A 49 -7.45 -15.53 12.40
N LYS A 50 -7.97 -14.35 12.77
CA LYS A 50 -9.35 -13.96 12.47
C LYS A 50 -9.55 -13.71 10.97
N PRO A 51 -10.74 -13.99 10.43
CA PRO A 51 -11.06 -13.70 9.02
C PRO A 51 -11.01 -12.19 8.71
N LEU A 52 -10.85 -11.87 7.43
CA LEU A 52 -10.89 -10.49 6.92
C LEU A 52 -12.33 -9.96 6.99
N LEU A 53 -12.65 -9.17 8.02
CA LEU A 53 -13.98 -8.60 8.27
C LEU A 53 -13.92 -7.06 8.47
N PRO A 54 -13.51 -6.30 7.44
CA PRO A 54 -13.24 -4.86 7.58
C PRO A 54 -14.50 -4.03 7.85
N MET A 55 -15.67 -4.49 7.40
CA MET A 55 -16.94 -3.76 7.51
C MET A 55 -17.43 -3.57 8.95
N GLN A 56 -16.79 -4.22 9.94
CA GLN A 56 -17.08 -4.05 11.36
C GLN A 56 -16.24 -2.94 12.01
N SER A 57 -15.23 -2.41 11.31
CA SER A 57 -14.41 -1.30 11.79
C SER A 57 -15.05 0.04 11.46
N HIS A 58 -14.71 1.09 12.23
CA HIS A 58 -15.09 2.46 11.94
C HIS A 58 -14.39 3.03 10.70
N ASP A 59 -13.25 2.45 10.29
CA ASP A 59 -12.62 2.70 9.00
C ASP A 59 -12.25 1.36 8.33
N PRO A 60 -13.17 0.81 7.50
CA PRO A 60 -12.99 -0.48 6.86
C PRO A 60 -11.77 -0.56 5.94
N VAL A 61 -11.44 0.52 5.22
CA VAL A 61 -10.30 0.52 4.28
C VAL A 61 -9.00 0.41 5.05
N SER A 62 -8.84 1.24 6.07
CA SER A 62 -7.65 1.23 6.92
C SER A 62 -7.47 -0.11 7.64
N TRP A 63 -8.56 -0.69 8.15
CA TRP A 63 -8.53 -2.01 8.77
C TRP A 63 -8.10 -3.11 7.79
N ALA A 64 -8.68 -3.13 6.59
CA ALA A 64 -8.34 -4.11 5.55
C ALA A 64 -6.86 -4.03 5.16
N VAL A 65 -6.32 -2.81 5.00
CA VAL A 65 -4.89 -2.57 4.71
C VAL A 65 -4.01 -3.24 5.77
N GLY A 66 -4.29 -3.01 7.05
CA GLY A 66 -3.54 -3.63 8.15
C GLY A 66 -3.59 -5.15 8.12
N TRP A 67 -4.79 -5.73 7.96
CA TRP A 67 -4.96 -7.17 7.93
C TRP A 67 -4.19 -7.82 6.76
N VAL A 68 -4.31 -7.27 5.54
CA VAL A 68 -3.63 -7.78 4.34
C VAL A 68 -2.11 -7.66 4.48
N ALA A 69 -1.60 -6.53 4.97
CA ALA A 69 -0.17 -6.32 5.17
C ALA A 69 0.43 -7.38 6.12
N GLU A 70 -0.25 -7.70 7.21
CA GLU A 70 0.20 -8.71 8.17
C GLU A 70 0.16 -10.12 7.58
N LYS A 71 -0.88 -10.48 6.81
CA LYS A 71 -0.94 -11.77 6.11
C LYS A 71 0.14 -11.93 5.06
N LEU A 72 0.50 -10.87 4.33
CA LEU A 72 1.59 -10.91 3.36
C LEU A 72 2.95 -11.05 4.04
N ARG A 73 3.16 -10.36 5.18
CA ARG A 73 4.38 -10.47 6.00
C ARG A 73 4.61 -11.88 6.52
N THR A 74 3.56 -12.58 6.93
CA THR A 74 3.63 -13.92 7.54
C THR A 74 3.63 -15.08 6.52
N ARG A 75 3.41 -14.78 5.23
CA ARG A 75 3.50 -15.76 4.13
C ARG A 75 4.91 -15.85 3.53
N GLN A 76 5.78 -14.89 3.84
CA GLN A 76 7.21 -14.91 3.53
C GLN A 76 7.97 -15.62 4.64
#